data_AF-A0A953QHK3-F1
#
_entry.id   AF-A0A953QHK3-F1
#
_cell.length_a   1.000
_cell.length_b   1.000
_cell.length_c   1.000
_cell.angle_alpha   90.00
_cell.angle_beta   90.00
_cell.angle_gamma   90.00
#
_symmetry.space_group_name_H-M   'P 1'
#
loop_
_entity.id
_entity.type
_entity.pdbx_description
1 polymer ?
#
loop_
_entity_poly.entity_id
_entity_poly.type
_entity_poly.pdbx_seq_one_letter_code
_entity_poly.pdbx_strand_id
1 'polypeptide(L)'
;IGLMQAWASVEYGTWYARSAEFLHSGGMNQLRWMRMVGDTVFALGAVVLGWFVLGLLTGHSYDKRGYVAEGEWEVRPQEEPVLHR
;
A
#
# COMPACT_ATOMS: atom_id res chain seq x y z
N ILE A 1 -6.31 13.61 15.40
CA ILE A 1 -5.21 14.25 16.14
C ILE A 1 -4.99 15.70 15.69
N GLY A 2 -4.59 15.96 14.43
CA GLY A 2 -4.21 17.31 13.96
C GLY A 2 -5.30 18.39 14.05
N LEU A 3 -6.56 18.07 13.66
CA LEU A 3 -7.68 19.01 13.80
C LEU A 3 -7.99 19.35 15.27
N MET A 4 -7.96 18.36 16.16
CA MET A 4 -8.11 18.59 17.61
C MET A 4 -6.95 19.42 18.18
N GLN A 5 -5.72 19.18 17.73
CA GLN A 5 -4.56 19.97 18.13
C GLN A 5 -4.64 21.42 17.63
N ALA A 6 -5.11 21.64 16.41
CA ALA A 6 -5.33 22.98 15.86
C ALA A 6 -6.40 23.74 16.64
N TRP A 7 -7.52 23.10 16.94
CA TRP A 7 -8.59 23.71 17.75
C TRP A 7 -8.11 24.03 19.18
N ALA A 8 -7.46 23.08 19.86
CA ALA A 8 -6.92 23.31 21.20
C ALA A 8 -5.83 24.40 21.22
N SER A 9 -5.08 24.56 20.13
CA SER A 9 -4.09 25.62 19.99
C SER A 9 -4.72 27.01 19.84
N VAL A 10 -5.91 27.11 19.25
CA VAL A 10 -6.64 28.37 19.10
C VAL A 10 -7.29 28.77 20.42
N GLU A 11 -7.85 27.81 21.15
CA GLU A 11 -8.63 28.09 22.36
C GLU A 11 -7.78 28.26 23.62
N TYR A 12 -6.73 27.45 23.78
CA TYR A 12 -5.90 27.42 24.99
C TYR A 12 -4.40 27.68 24.73
N GLY A 13 -4.00 27.83 23.47
CA GLY A 13 -2.61 28.03 23.06
C GLY A 13 -1.84 26.74 22.75
N THR A 14 -0.77 26.85 21.96
CA THR A 14 0.07 25.72 21.51
C THR A 14 0.68 24.92 22.66
N TRP A 15 0.97 25.58 23.79
CA TRP A 15 1.51 24.95 24.99
C TRP A 15 0.55 23.92 25.61
N TYR A 16 -0.76 24.21 25.59
CA TYR A 16 -1.80 23.30 26.08
C TYR A 16 -2.08 22.18 25.08
N ALA A 17 -2.13 22.48 23.78
CA ALA A 17 -2.32 21.49 22.72
C ALA A 17 -1.20 20.43 22.64
N ARG A 18 -0.04 20.71 23.23
CA ARG A 18 1.11 19.79 23.33
C ARG A 18 1.32 19.21 24.74
N SER A 19 0.47 19.56 25.69
CA SER A 19 0.55 19.09 27.07
C SER A 19 0.22 17.59 27.18
N ALA A 20 0.78 16.94 28.19
CA ALA A 20 0.50 15.53 28.48
C ALA A 20 -0.99 15.32 28.82
N GLU A 21 -1.63 16.26 29.53
CA GLU A 21 -3.06 16.25 29.85
C GLU A 21 -3.93 16.08 28.59
N PHE A 22 -3.66 16.87 27.56
CA PHE A 22 -4.39 16.83 26.29
C PHE A 22 -4.09 15.57 25.47
N LEU A 23 -2.83 15.12 25.46
CA LEU A 23 -2.40 13.94 24.71
C LEU A 23 -2.86 12.61 25.35
N HIS A 24 -3.01 12.58 26.67
CA HIS A 24 -3.52 11.43 27.43
C HIS A 24 -5.06 11.43 27.56
N SER A 25 -5.74 12.45 27.06
CA SER A 25 -7.21 12.49 27.02
C SER A 25 -7.79 11.29 26.24
N GLY A 26 -8.91 10.75 26.73
CA GLY A 26 -9.52 9.54 26.15
C GLY A 26 -9.87 9.68 24.66
N GLY A 27 -10.30 10.87 24.23
CA GLY A 27 -10.58 11.17 22.82
C GLY A 27 -9.32 11.14 21.93
N MET A 28 -8.19 11.65 22.42
CA MET A 28 -6.92 11.61 21.69
C MET A 28 -6.41 10.17 21.53
N ASN A 29 -6.58 9.34 22.57
CA ASN A 29 -6.21 7.93 22.55
C ASN A 29 -7.04 7.15 21.52
N GLN A 30 -8.35 7.37 21.46
CA GLN A 30 -9.25 6.73 20.49
C GLN A 30 -8.82 7.02 19.04
N LEU A 31 -8.52 8.28 18.74
CA LEU A 31 -8.07 8.70 17.40
C LEU A 31 -6.69 8.13 17.03
N ARG A 32 -5.84 7.86 18.03
CA ARG A 32 -4.53 7.22 17.81
C ARG A 32 -4.68 5.74 17.46
N TRP A 33 -5.57 5.04 18.17
CA TRP A 33 -5.88 3.63 17.91
C TRP A 33 -6.51 3.42 16.53
N MET A 34 -7.36 4.34 16.08
CA MET A 34 -7.94 4.29 14.73
C MET A 34 -6.87 4.27 13.63
N ARG A 35 -5.75 4.96 13.84
CA ARG A 35 -4.62 4.96 12.89
C ARG A 35 -3.95 3.58 12.80
N MET A 36 -3.80 2.88 13.92
CA MET A 36 -3.13 1.59 13.96
C MET A 36 -3.81 0.54 13.07
N VAL A 37 -5.15 0.60 12.96
CA VAL A 37 -5.93 -0.23 12.05
C VAL A 37 -5.57 0.07 10.59
N GLY A 38 -5.53 1.34 10.22
CA GLY A 38 -5.17 1.78 8.87
C GLY A 38 -3.74 1.38 8.49
N ASP A 39 -2.79 1.61 9.41
CA ASP A 39 -1.38 1.24 9.21
C ASP A 39 -1.22 -0.28 9.00
N THR A 40 -2.01 -1.10 9.69
CA THR A 40 -1.98 -2.57 9.53
C THR A 40 -2.47 -3.01 8.15
N VAL A 41 -3.60 -2.46 7.68
CA VAL A 41 -4.14 -2.77 6.34
C VAL A 41 -3.18 -2.30 5.24
N PHE A 42 -2.60 -1.11 5.39
CA PHE A 42 -1.63 -0.59 4.45
C PHE A 42 -0.35 -1.44 4.40
N ALA A 43 0.17 -1.85 5.56
CA ALA A 43 1.33 -2.72 5.65
C ALA A 43 1.09 -4.08 4.98
N LEU A 44 -0.08 -4.70 5.20
CA LEU A 44 -0.46 -5.95 4.53
C LEU A 44 -0.47 -5.78 3.00
N GLY A 45 -1.06 -4.71 2.49
CA GLY A 45 -1.05 -4.40 1.05
C GLY A 45 0.36 -4.22 0.49
N ALA A 46 1.23 -3.52 1.22
CA ALA A 46 2.62 -3.32 0.82
C ALA A 46 3.41 -4.64 0.77
N VAL A 47 3.17 -5.56 1.71
CA VAL A 47 3.80 -6.89 1.70
C VAL A 47 3.35 -7.72 0.49
N VAL A 48 2.06 -7.73 0.18
CA VAL A 48 1.54 -8.45 -1.00
C VAL A 48 2.12 -7.88 -2.30
N LEU A 49 2.15 -6.55 -2.42
CA LEU A 49 2.73 -5.89 -3.59
C LEU A 49 4.24 -6.17 -3.71
N GLY A 50 4.97 -6.13 -2.59
CA GLY A 50 6.39 -6.48 -2.55
C GLY A 50 6.62 -7.92 -3.00
N TRP A 51 5.81 -8.86 -2.50
CA TRP A 51 5.87 -10.27 -2.94
C TRP A 51 5.61 -10.42 -4.44
N PHE A 52 4.63 -9.71 -4.99
CA PHE A 52 4.35 -9.72 -6.42
C PHE A 52 5.53 -9.19 -7.25
N VAL A 53 6.12 -8.06 -6.84
CA VAL A 53 7.28 -7.48 -7.53
C VAL A 53 8.50 -8.40 -7.45
N LEU A 54 8.74 -9.04 -6.30
CA LEU A 54 9.77 -10.06 -6.17
C LEU A 54 9.48 -11.27 -7.08
N GLY A 55 8.22 -11.70 -7.19
CA GLY A 55 7.80 -12.75 -8.12
C GLY A 55 8.07 -12.42 -9.59
N LEU A 56 7.88 -11.16 -9.99
CA LEU A 56 8.25 -10.66 -11.32
C LEU A 56 9.77 -10.70 -11.53
N LEU A 57 10.54 -10.18 -10.57
CA LEU A 57 11.99 -10.08 -10.68
C LEU A 57 12.69 -11.46 -10.66
N THR A 58 12.16 -12.40 -9.89
CA THR A 58 12.70 -13.76 -9.75
C THR A 58 12.23 -14.70 -10.87
N GLY A 59 11.49 -14.19 -11.86
CA GLY A 59 11.07 -14.97 -13.02
C GLY A 59 9.97 -16.00 -12.79
N HIS A 60 9.42 -16.11 -11.56
CA HIS A 60 8.37 -17.08 -11.22
C HIS A 60 6.98 -16.65 -11.73
N SER A 61 6.79 -15.36 -12.02
CA SER A 61 5.53 -14.83 -12.56
C SER A 61 5.48 -14.79 -14.08
N TYR A 62 6.53 -15.23 -14.79
CA TYR A 62 6.52 -15.31 -16.26
C TYR A 62 6.02 -16.68 -16.71
N ASP A 63 4.84 -16.70 -17.33
CA ASP A 63 4.42 -17.87 -18.10
C ASP A 63 5.14 -17.87 -19.46
N LYS A 64 6.18 -18.70 -19.59
CA LYS A 64 6.98 -18.83 -20.83
C LYS A 64 6.29 -19.72 -21.88
N ARG A 65 5.05 -20.14 -21.67
CA ARG A 65 4.40 -21.16 -22.51
C ARG A 65 3.60 -20.58 -23.68
N GLY A 66 3.39 -19.26 -23.71
CA GLY A 66 2.71 -18.61 -24.81
C GLY A 66 3.29 -17.24 -25.14
N TYR A 67 3.28 -16.90 -26.42
CA TYR A 67 3.65 -15.59 -26.92
C TYR A 67 2.44 -14.95 -27.61
N VAL A 68 2.40 -13.63 -27.60
CA VAL A 68 1.38 -12.85 -28.32
C VAL A 68 2.09 -12.13 -29.45
N ALA A 69 1.67 -12.38 -30.69
CA ALA A 69 2.18 -11.66 -31.85
C ALA A 69 1.75 -10.20 -31.79
N GLU A 70 2.59 -9.29 -32.28
CA GLU A 70 2.34 -7.85 -32.22
C GLU A 70 1.04 -7.51 -32.96
N GLY A 71 0.03 -7.01 -32.24
CA GLY A 71 -1.30 -6.70 -32.77
C GLY A 71 -2.37 -7.79 -32.60
N GLU A 72 -2.02 -8.96 -32.04
CA GLU A 72 -3.00 -10.00 -31.67
C GLU A 72 -3.35 -9.95 -30.17
N TRP A 73 -4.51 -10.51 -29.83
CA TRP A 73 -5.00 -10.66 -28.44
C TRP A 73 -5.05 -12.12 -27.99
N GLU A 74 -4.65 -13.05 -28.85
CA GLU A 74 -4.62 -14.49 -28.56
C GLU A 74 -3.23 -14.92 -28.11
N VAL A 75 -3.19 -15.68 -27.01
CA VAL A 75 -1.96 -16.29 -26.50
C VAL A 75 -1.74 -17.59 -27.26
N ARG A 76 -0.74 -17.61 -28.15
CA ARG A 76 -0.41 -18.82 -28.92
C ARG A 76 0.59 -19.67 -28.14
N PRO A 77 0.35 -20.99 -28.00
CA PRO A 77 1.30 -21.88 -27.34
C PRO A 77 2.60 -21.98 -28.14
N GLN A 78 3.72 -21.91 -27.45
CA GLN A 78 5.06 -21.90 -28.05
C GLN A 78 5.51 -23.31 -28.46
N GLU A 79 4.87 -23.91 -29.46
CA GLU A 79 5.19 -25.27 -29.96
C GLU A 79 5.55 -25.37 -31.45
N GLU A 80 5.40 -24.33 -32.27
CA GLU A 80 5.84 -24.44 -33.68
C GLU A 80 7.10 -23.62 -33.97
N PRO A 81 8.22 -24.26 -34.38
CA PRO A 81 9.33 -23.55 -34.96
C PRO A 81 8.85 -22.97 -36.30
N VAL A 82 8.72 -21.64 -36.35
CA VAL A 82 8.42 -20.92 -37.58
C VAL A 82 9.58 -21.15 -38.54
N LEU A 83 9.42 -22.11 -39.45
CA LEU A 83 10.36 -22.39 -40.52
C LEU A 83 10.26 -21.22 -41.50
N HIS A 84 11.12 -20.21 -41.32
CA HIS A 84 11.32 -19.16 -42.31
C HIS A 84 11.76 -19.80 -43.63
N ARG A 85 10.93 -19.67 -44.68
CA ARG A 85 11.34 -19.73 -46.08
C ARG A 85 10.92 -18.44 -46.76
#